data_AF-A0A1F2RF54-F1
#
_entry.id   AF-A0A1F2RF54-F1
#
_cell.length_a   1.000
_cell.length_b   1.000
_cell.length_c   1.000
_cell.angle_alpha   90.00
_cell.angle_beta   90.00
_cell.angle_gamma   90.00
#
_symmetry.space_group_name_H-M   'P 1'
#
loop_
_entity.id
_entity.type
_entity.pdbx_description
1 polymer ?
#
loop_
_entity_poly.entity_id
_entity_poly.type
_entity_poly.pdbx_seq_one_letter_code
_entity_poly.pdbx_strand_id
1 'polypeptide(L)'
;MDDRPNRGRPLPPIENRWKKGESGNPRGRPKKKDSLTDALRELLKEACLTDAEKRSWGELFVHARLRQALKGDPTAAKEIWDRHDGKIPLADSDPSKDAGDKEIPSIAGRPLHTKLPRETLNKFRELYGLPQLDPEPEKANSEGAEKEHSE
;
A
#
# COMPACT_ATOMS: atom_id res chain seq x y z
N MET A 1 -17.49 -30.70 -25.54
CA MET A 1 -16.58 -29.56 -25.27
C MET A 1 -17.44 -28.41 -24.78
N ASP A 2 -17.27 -27.98 -23.54
CA ASP A 2 -18.11 -26.95 -22.91
C ASP A 2 -17.76 -25.53 -23.43
N ASP A 3 -18.40 -25.10 -24.53
CA ASP A 3 -18.32 -23.74 -25.08
C ASP A 3 -19.26 -22.76 -24.33
N ARG A 4 -19.16 -22.69 -23.00
CA ARG A 4 -19.96 -21.74 -22.21
C ARG A 4 -19.28 -20.35 -22.19
N PRO A 5 -19.99 -19.26 -22.55
CA PRO A 5 -19.44 -17.92 -22.51
C PRO A 5 -19.11 -17.47 -21.10
N ASN A 6 -17.89 -16.94 -20.93
CA ASN A 6 -17.46 -16.32 -19.68
C ASN A 6 -18.02 -14.89 -19.61
N ARG A 7 -18.84 -14.60 -18.60
CA ARG A 7 -19.35 -13.25 -18.28
C ARG A 7 -20.11 -12.55 -19.43
N GLY A 8 -20.94 -13.29 -20.16
CA GLY A 8 -21.86 -12.71 -21.16
C GLY A 8 -21.21 -12.09 -22.40
N ARG A 9 -19.88 -12.17 -22.54
CA ARG A 9 -19.18 -11.78 -23.77
C ARG A 9 -19.05 -13.00 -24.68
N PRO A 10 -19.23 -12.84 -26.00
CA PRO A 10 -18.96 -13.92 -26.93
C PRO A 10 -17.49 -14.33 -26.81
N LEU A 11 -17.23 -15.63 -26.79
CA LEU A 11 -15.84 -16.11 -26.83
C LEU A 11 -15.20 -15.61 -28.14
N PRO A 12 -13.89 -15.29 -28.13
CA PRO A 12 -13.18 -14.98 -29.36
C PRO A 12 -13.30 -16.14 -30.37
N PRO A 13 -13.22 -15.86 -31.68
CA PRO A 13 -13.19 -16.89 -32.73
C PRO A 13 -12.18 -17.98 -32.41
N ILE A 14 -12.52 -19.24 -32.70
CA ILE A 14 -11.70 -20.42 -32.35
C ILE A 14 -10.27 -20.28 -32.88
N GLU A 15 -10.10 -19.68 -34.05
CA GLU A 15 -8.80 -19.42 -34.69
C GLU A 15 -7.87 -18.50 -33.88
N ASN A 16 -8.46 -17.60 -33.08
CA ASN A 16 -7.71 -16.65 -32.25
C ASN A 16 -7.56 -17.13 -30.80
N ARG A 17 -8.09 -18.30 -30.45
CA ARG A 17 -7.96 -18.87 -29.10
C ARG A 17 -6.58 -19.51 -28.97
N TRP A 18 -5.94 -19.31 -27.82
CA TRP A 18 -4.77 -20.11 -27.47
C TRP A 18 -5.17 -21.58 -27.32
N LYS A 19 -4.36 -22.48 -27.88
CA LYS A 19 -4.60 -23.92 -27.74
C LYS A 19 -4.36 -24.36 -26.30
N LYS A 20 -5.17 -25.29 -25.82
CA LYS A 20 -4.99 -25.85 -24.47
C LYS A 20 -3.60 -26.49 -24.36
N GLY A 21 -2.77 -26.00 -23.44
CA GLY A 21 -1.39 -26.45 -23.26
C GLY A 21 -0.35 -25.64 -24.05
N GLU A 22 -0.77 -24.67 -24.87
CA GLU A 22 0.12 -23.76 -25.58
C GLU A 22 0.17 -22.41 -24.85
N SER A 23 1.36 -22.05 -24.37
CA SER A 23 1.62 -20.73 -23.80
C SER A 23 1.71 -19.70 -24.92
N GLY A 24 1.07 -18.53 -24.76
CA GLY A 24 1.25 -17.40 -25.68
C GLY A 24 2.71 -16.88 -25.75
N ASN A 25 3.57 -17.32 -24.82
CA ASN A 25 5.01 -17.12 -24.89
C ASN A 25 5.73 -18.48 -24.83
N PRO A 26 5.86 -19.18 -25.97
CA PRO A 26 6.48 -20.52 -26.02
C PRO A 26 7.98 -20.49 -25.75
N ARG A 27 8.65 -19.35 -25.98
CA ARG A 27 10.08 -19.15 -25.68
C ARG A 27 10.32 -18.75 -24.22
N GLY A 28 9.25 -18.60 -23.45
CA GLY A 28 9.29 -18.13 -22.07
C GLY A 28 9.84 -16.72 -21.95
N ARG A 29 10.09 -16.28 -20.71
CA ARG A 29 10.82 -15.04 -20.48
C ARG A 29 12.21 -15.15 -21.13
N PRO A 30 12.64 -14.20 -21.96
CA PRO A 30 14.00 -14.20 -22.52
C PRO A 30 15.02 -14.43 -21.42
N LYS A 31 15.98 -15.33 -21.66
CA LYS A 31 17.05 -15.63 -20.70
C LYS A 31 17.81 -14.34 -20.45
N LYS A 32 17.70 -13.81 -19.23
CA LYS A 32 18.34 -12.58 -18.83
C LYS A 32 19.86 -12.78 -18.93
N LYS A 33 20.50 -12.15 -19.90
CA LYS A 33 21.97 -12.18 -20.02
C LYS A 33 22.62 -10.89 -19.54
N ASP A 34 21.86 -9.80 -19.47
CA ASP A 34 22.40 -8.47 -19.18
C ASP A 34 21.51 -7.65 -18.22
N SER A 35 20.79 -8.30 -17.29
CA SER A 35 20.00 -7.53 -16.31
C SER A 35 20.85 -7.14 -15.11
N LEU A 36 20.69 -5.90 -14.62
CA LEU A 36 21.32 -5.44 -13.38
C LEU A 36 21.06 -6.39 -12.20
N THR A 37 19.90 -7.05 -12.20
CA THR A 37 19.56 -8.04 -11.18
C THR A 37 20.47 -9.26 -11.20
N ASP A 38 20.93 -9.69 -12.37
CA ASP A 38 21.79 -10.86 -12.49
C ASP A 38 23.24 -10.49 -12.16
N ALA A 39 23.72 -9.33 -12.63
CA ALA A 39 25.02 -8.79 -12.23
C ALA A 39 25.12 -8.59 -10.71
N LEU A 40 24.09 -8.02 -10.09
CA LEU A 40 24.02 -7.89 -8.63
C LEU A 40 24.05 -9.26 -7.94
N ARG A 41 23.35 -10.26 -8.49
CA ARG A 41 23.34 -11.62 -7.93
C ARG A 41 24.71 -12.29 -8.01
N GLU A 42 25.47 -12.05 -9.06
CA GLU A 42 26.83 -12.54 -9.21
C GLU A 42 27.75 -11.87 -8.17
N LEU A 43 27.73 -10.54 -8.09
CA LEU A 43 28.51 -9.79 -7.09
C LEU A 43 28.20 -10.22 -5.65
N LEU A 44 26.93 -10.43 -5.30
CA LEU A 44 26.56 -10.86 -3.95
C LEU A 44 27.09 -12.26 -3.59
N LYS A 45 27.39 -13.12 -4.57
CA LYS A 45 27.99 -14.44 -4.33
C LYS A 45 29.50 -14.40 -4.20
N GLU A 46 30.15 -13.37 -4.72
CA GLU A 46 31.60 -13.24 -4.64
C GLU A 46 32.07 -13.04 -3.21
N ALA A 47 33.22 -13.64 -2.88
CA ALA A 47 33.87 -13.45 -1.60
C ALA A 47 34.46 -12.04 -1.50
N CYS A 48 34.21 -11.39 -0.37
CA CYS A 48 34.75 -10.09 -0.08
C CYS A 48 36.21 -10.22 0.37
N LEU A 49 37.15 -9.75 -0.46
CA LEU A 49 38.58 -9.82 -0.16
C LEU A 49 39.01 -8.92 0.99
N THR A 50 38.20 -7.91 1.33
CA THR A 50 38.46 -6.98 2.44
C THR A 50 37.95 -7.51 3.79
N ASP A 51 37.15 -8.58 3.81
CA ASP A 51 36.70 -9.21 5.05
C ASP A 51 37.72 -10.26 5.52
N ALA A 52 38.07 -10.23 6.81
CA ALA A 52 39.03 -11.15 7.40
C ALA A 52 38.55 -12.61 7.36
N GLU A 53 37.23 -12.80 7.42
CA GLU A 53 36.58 -14.12 7.38
C GLU A 53 36.22 -14.56 5.95
N LYS A 54 36.59 -13.78 4.92
CA LYS A 54 36.29 -14.05 3.50
C LYS A 54 34.81 -14.34 3.22
N ARG A 55 33.90 -13.71 3.97
CA ARG A 55 32.46 -13.83 3.76
C ARG A 55 32.04 -13.28 2.40
N SER A 56 30.92 -13.75 1.89
CA SER A 56 30.36 -13.22 0.64
C SER A 56 29.84 -11.79 0.81
N TRP A 57 29.82 -11.02 -0.27
CA TRP A 57 29.17 -9.69 -0.26
C TRP A 57 27.70 -9.77 0.17
N GLY A 58 27.01 -10.86 -0.17
CA GLY A 58 25.63 -11.13 0.26
C GLY A 58 25.49 -11.22 1.77
N GLU A 59 26.36 -11.97 2.44
CA GLU A 59 26.35 -12.08 3.90
C GLU A 59 26.62 -10.74 4.57
N LEU A 60 27.65 -10.01 4.10
CA LEU A 60 27.98 -8.69 4.62
C LEU A 60 26.84 -7.68 4.44
N PHE A 61 26.17 -7.72 3.29
CA PHE A 61 25.00 -6.88 3.02
C PHE A 61 23.86 -7.16 4.00
N VAL A 62 23.55 -8.44 4.25
CA VAL A 62 22.53 -8.84 5.22
C VAL A 62 22.90 -8.37 6.63
N HIS A 63 24.16 -8.57 7.05
CA HIS A 63 24.62 -8.08 8.36
C HIS A 63 24.53 -6.56 8.49
N ALA A 64 24.91 -5.82 7.45
CA ALA A 64 24.81 -4.36 7.43
C ALA A 64 23.34 -3.91 7.53
N ARG A 65 22.44 -4.55 6.79
CA ARG A 65 21.01 -4.22 6.84
C ARG A 65 20.37 -4.55 8.19
N LEU A 66 20.75 -5.67 8.80
CA LEU A 66 20.30 -6.05 10.13
C LEU A 66 20.77 -5.04 11.19
N ARG A 67 22.03 -4.59 11.11
CA ARG A 67 22.55 -3.53 12.01
C ARG A 67 21.78 -2.22 11.87
N GLN A 68 21.39 -1.83 10.65
CA GLN A 68 20.55 -0.65 10.43
C GLN A 68 19.16 -0.80 11.05
N ALA A 69 18.53 -1.97 10.89
CA ALA A 69 17.24 -2.26 11.50
C ALA A 69 17.32 -2.19 13.04
N LEU A 70 18.36 -2.80 13.64
CA LEU A 70 18.58 -2.74 15.09
C LEU A 70 18.86 -1.33 15.60
N LYS A 71 19.46 -0.46 14.77
CA LYS A 71 19.66 0.96 15.08
C LYS A 71 18.36 1.78 15.03
N GLY A 72 17.28 1.22 14.49
CA GLY A 72 15.96 1.85 14.42
C GLY A 72 15.60 2.40 13.05
N ASP A 73 16.23 1.97 11.95
CA ASP A 73 15.71 2.27 10.60
C ASP A 73 14.44 1.43 10.34
N PRO A 74 13.24 2.06 10.30
CA PRO A 74 11.99 1.32 10.12
C PRO A 74 11.87 0.71 8.72
N THR A 75 12.55 1.28 7.72
CA THR A 75 12.54 0.74 6.36
C THR A 75 13.32 -0.57 6.30
N ALA A 76 14.45 -0.63 7.00
CA ALA A 76 15.24 -1.86 7.14
C ALA A 76 14.44 -2.96 7.83
N ALA A 77 13.80 -2.63 8.95
CA ALA A 77 12.99 -3.58 9.70
C ALA A 77 11.85 -4.14 8.84
N LYS A 78 11.11 -3.25 8.16
CA LYS A 78 10.04 -3.65 7.25
C LYS A 78 10.52 -4.57 6.13
N GLU A 79 11.62 -4.22 5.47
CA GLU A 79 12.19 -5.03 4.40
C GLU A 79 12.65 -6.43 4.85
N ILE A 80 13.09 -6.56 6.10
CA ILE A 80 13.46 -7.85 6.69
C ILE A 80 12.20 -8.67 6.97
N TRP A 81 11.18 -8.07 7.60
CA TRP A 81 9.91 -8.74 7.87
C TRP A 81 9.19 -9.18 6.59
N ASP A 82 9.06 -8.29 5.60
CA ASP A 82 8.42 -8.59 4.31
C ASP A 82 9.10 -9.76 3.56
N ARG A 83 10.40 -9.99 3.79
CA ARG A 83 11.15 -11.10 3.19
C ARG A 83 11.15 -12.38 4.03
N HIS A 84 11.09 -12.26 5.36
CA HIS A 84 11.10 -13.41 6.27
C HIS A 84 9.70 -14.02 6.43
N ASP A 85 8.70 -13.21 6.78
CA ASP A 85 7.32 -13.65 7.02
C ASP A 85 6.46 -13.54 5.75
N GLY A 86 7.01 -12.92 4.71
CA GLY A 86 6.31 -12.63 3.46
C GLY A 86 5.52 -11.33 3.55
N LYS A 87 5.32 -10.71 2.39
CA LYS A 87 4.46 -9.53 2.30
C LYS A 87 3.01 -9.97 2.44
N ILE A 88 2.31 -9.42 3.43
CA ILE A 88 0.87 -9.62 3.55
C ILE A 88 0.23 -9.16 2.24
N PRO A 89 -0.51 -10.02 1.53
CA PRO A 89 -1.23 -9.61 0.34
C PRO A 89 -2.17 -8.48 0.76
N LEU A 90 -1.97 -7.31 0.18
CA LEU A 90 -2.93 -6.23 0.32
C LEU A 90 -4.22 -6.80 -0.25
N ALA A 91 -5.25 -6.96 0.59
CA ALA A 91 -6.54 -7.41 0.11
C ALA A 91 -6.88 -6.54 -1.09
N ASP A 92 -7.07 -7.17 -2.26
CA ASP A 92 -7.56 -6.49 -3.44
C ASP A 92 -8.92 -5.93 -3.06
N SER A 93 -8.96 -4.70 -2.55
CA SER A 93 -10.18 -3.92 -2.54
C SER A 93 -10.41 -3.53 -4.00
N ASP A 94 -10.84 -4.52 -4.80
CA ASP A 94 -11.60 -4.28 -6.00
C ASP A 94 -12.95 -3.72 -5.49
N PRO A 95 -13.23 -2.41 -5.55
CA PRO A 95 -14.55 -1.90 -5.16
C PRO A 95 -15.69 -2.42 -6.06
N SER A 96 -15.38 -3.30 -7.02
CA SER A 96 -16.28 -3.84 -8.03
C SER A 96 -16.84 -5.24 -7.71
N LYS A 97 -16.28 -5.99 -6.75
CA LYS A 97 -16.67 -7.41 -6.55
C LYS A 97 -17.66 -7.68 -5.41
N ASP A 98 -17.93 -6.70 -4.56
CA ASP A 98 -18.88 -6.82 -3.45
C ASP A 98 -20.22 -6.09 -3.70
N ALA A 99 -20.51 -5.73 -4.95
CA ALA A 99 -21.84 -5.27 -5.35
C ALA A 99 -22.79 -6.47 -5.54
N GLY A 100 -22.94 -7.28 -4.50
CA GLY A 100 -24.14 -8.07 -4.30
C GLY A 100 -25.08 -7.20 -3.47
N ASP A 101 -26.16 -6.73 -4.10
CA ASP A 101 -27.24 -5.87 -3.62
C ASP A 101 -27.50 -5.92 -2.11
N LYS A 102 -26.63 -5.26 -1.35
CA LYS A 102 -26.93 -4.79 0.00
C LYS A 102 -27.02 -3.30 -0.16
N GLU A 103 -28.21 -2.76 0.03
CA GLU A 103 -28.47 -1.33 0.08
C GLU A 103 -27.56 -0.70 1.14
N ILE A 104 -26.38 -0.24 0.73
CA ILE A 104 -25.56 0.66 1.52
C ILE A 104 -26.24 2.02 1.35
N PRO A 105 -26.78 2.64 2.42
CA PRO A 105 -27.37 3.96 2.28
C PRO A 105 -26.31 4.90 1.76
N SER A 106 -26.66 5.60 0.67
CA SER A 106 -25.81 6.56 -0.03
C SER A 106 -25.11 7.50 0.96
N ILE A 107 -23.79 7.36 1.09
CA ILE A 107 -22.92 8.28 1.83
C ILE A 107 -22.50 9.44 0.89
N ALA A 108 -23.41 9.89 0.03
CA ALA A 108 -23.23 11.12 -0.71
C ALA A 108 -23.34 12.31 0.26
N GLY A 109 -22.21 12.73 0.82
CA GLY A 109 -22.11 13.96 1.61
C GLY A 109 -21.40 13.87 2.96
N ARG A 110 -20.80 12.74 3.36
CA ARG A 110 -19.94 12.77 4.57
C ARG A 110 -18.63 13.49 4.27
N PRO A 111 -18.29 14.57 4.99
CA PRO A 111 -16.96 15.16 4.94
C PRO A 111 -15.93 14.08 5.29
N LEU A 112 -14.85 13.96 4.51
CA LEU A 112 -13.74 13.00 4.72
C LEU A 112 -13.03 13.14 6.09
N HIS A 113 -13.45 14.10 6.92
CA HIS A 113 -12.89 14.41 8.23
C HIS A 113 -13.92 15.24 9.04
N THR A 114 -15.05 14.64 9.42
CA THR A 114 -15.86 15.23 10.51
C THR A 114 -15.07 15.07 11.81
N LYS A 115 -14.50 16.16 12.33
CA LYS A 115 -13.92 16.17 13.68
C LYS A 115 -14.99 15.66 14.65
N LEU A 116 -14.68 14.63 15.44
CA LEU A 116 -15.57 14.16 16.50
C LEU A 116 -15.96 15.35 17.40
N PRO A 117 -17.22 15.45 17.85
CA PRO A 117 -17.61 16.51 18.76
C PRO A 117 -16.71 16.49 20.00
N ARG A 118 -16.34 17.68 20.46
CA ARG A 118 -15.31 17.88 21.50
C ARG A 118 -15.68 17.18 22.81
N GLU A 119 -16.97 17.07 23.11
CA GLU A 119 -17.50 16.28 24.23
C GLU A 119 -17.14 14.79 24.12
N THR A 120 -17.33 14.18 22.95
CA THR A 120 -16.94 12.79 22.71
C THR A 120 -15.42 12.63 22.81
N LEU A 121 -14.66 13.62 22.34
CA LEU A 121 -13.20 13.62 22.43
C LEU A 121 -12.71 13.76 23.88
N ASN A 122 -13.41 14.55 24.72
CA ASN A 122 -13.12 14.71 26.13
C ASN A 122 -13.50 13.46 26.94
N LYS A 123 -14.60 12.76 26.59
CA LYS A 123 -14.93 11.45 27.17
C LYS A 123 -13.85 10.39 26.91
N PHE A 124 -13.34 10.34 25.68
CA PHE A 124 -12.20 9.48 25.35
C PHE A 124 -10.96 9.86 26.15
N ARG A 125 -10.67 11.16 26.26
CA ARG A 125 -9.51 11.64 27.04
C ARG A 125 -9.63 11.28 28.52
N GLU A 126 -10.81 11.41 29.12
CA GLU A 126 -11.08 11.02 30.50
C GLU A 126 -10.81 9.53 30.74
N LEU A 127 -11.26 8.66 29.83
CA LEU A 127 -11.02 7.22 29.89
C LEU A 127 -9.51 6.87 29.91
N TYR A 128 -8.70 7.65 29.19
CA TYR A 128 -7.25 7.45 29.09
C TYR A 128 -6.43 8.37 30.00
N GLY A 129 -7.08 9.10 30.94
CA GLY A 129 -6.39 10.00 31.89
C GLY A 129 -5.71 11.21 31.24
N LEU A 130 -6.15 11.63 30.06
CA LEU A 130 -5.61 12.78 29.33
C LEU A 130 -6.37 14.07 29.72
N PRO A 131 -5.69 15.23 29.74
CA PRO A 131 -6.31 16.51 30.04
C PRO A 131 -7.36 16.90 28.98
N GLN A 132 -8.46 17.50 29.44
CA GLN A 132 -9.56 17.96 28.59
C GLN A 132 -9.12 19.13 27.70
N LEU A 133 -9.72 19.24 26.51
CA LEU A 133 -9.49 20.38 25.63
C LEU A 133 -10.28 21.60 26.07
N ASP A 134 -9.62 22.76 26.05
CA ASP A 134 -10.25 24.06 26.30
C ASP A 134 -11.38 24.35 25.29
N PRO A 135 -12.42 25.10 25.73
CA PRO A 135 -13.46 25.59 24.83
C PRO A 135 -12.84 26.50 23.76
N GLU A 136 -13.29 26.36 22.51
CA GLU A 136 -12.87 27.26 21.43
C GLU A 136 -13.32 28.69 21.76
N PRO A 137 -12.49 29.72 21.50
CA PRO A 137 -12.95 31.09 21.66
C PRO A 137 -14.13 31.33 20.72
N GLU A 138 -15.25 31.78 21.28
CA GLU A 138 -16.44 32.14 20.50
C GLU A 138 -16.03 33.17 19.44
N LYS A 139 -16.26 32.84 18.17
CA LYS A 139 -16.07 33.77 17.07
C LYS A 139 -17.02 34.94 17.30
N ALA A 140 -16.48 36.09 17.68
CA ALA A 140 -17.21 37.34 17.77
C ALA A 140 -17.96 37.58 16.44
N ASN A 141 -19.28 37.65 16.51
CA ASN A 141 -20.14 38.01 15.40
C ASN A 141 -19.74 39.40 14.90
N SER A 142 -19.11 39.47 13.72
CA SER A 142 -18.94 40.72 12.98
C SER A 142 -20.24 41.05 12.24
N GLU A 143 -21.26 41.48 12.97
CA GLU A 143 -22.40 42.23 12.41
C GLU A 143 -22.25 43.69 12.86
N GLY A 144 -21.75 44.57 11.98
CA GLY A 144 -21.68 46.00 12.26
C GLY A 144 -20.58 46.78 11.55
N ALA A 145 -20.73 47.00 10.24
CA ALA A 145 -20.20 48.10 9.41
C ALA A 145 -20.63 47.77 7.97
N GLU A 146 -21.35 48.57 7.18
CA GLU A 146 -21.13 49.99 6.90
C GLU A 146 -22.46 50.70 6.59
N LYS A 147 -22.53 51.93 7.08
CA LYS A 147 -23.49 52.97 6.70
C LYS A 147 -22.93 53.74 5.50
N GLU A 148 -23.85 54.28 4.70
CA GLU A 148 -23.74 55.54 3.95
C GLU A 148 -22.91 55.55 2.64
N HIS A 149 -23.63 55.40 1.52
CA HIS A 149 -23.31 56.07 0.26
C HIS A 149 -24.54 56.85 -0.23
N SER A 150 -24.52 58.14 0.07
CA SER A 150 -24.76 59.29 -0.82
C SER A 150 -25.74 59.12 -1.99
N GLU A 151 -26.85 59.87 -1.93
CA GLU A 151 -27.35 60.67 -3.06
C GLU A 151 -28.09 61.92 -2.54
#